data_AF-A0A5A7W013-F1
#
_entry.id   AF-A0A5A7W013-F1
#
_cell.length_a   1.000
_cell.length_b   1.000
_cell.length_c   1.000
_cell.angle_alpha   90.00
_cell.angle_beta   90.00
_cell.angle_gamma   90.00
#
_symmetry.space_group_name_H-M   'P 1'
#
loop_
_entity.id
_entity.type
_entity.pdbx_description
1 polymer ?
#
loop_
_entity_poly.entity_id
_entity_poly.type
_entity_poly.pdbx_seq_one_letter_code
_entity_poly.pdbx_strand_id
1 'polypeptide(L)'
;MIEPYGTIIKSMLHEFRELELVIEQDTDYKITLTNSYYSLTIATEKNYQPSVLACFRDTTNHEFEVGLSERILANQKFKADIKELEEIKEEYQLDARGGDEHARTIGIYIYAKVAIRQIFNFISEFSQKMLIENGPFRAEYQSREQLLMNELGL
;
A
#
# COMPACT_ATOMS: atom_id res chain seq x y z
N MET A 1 12.10 -2.91 9.35
CA MET A 1 10.87 -3.61 8.93
C MET A 1 11.13 -5.10 8.96
N ILE A 2 10.17 -5.89 9.43
CA ILE A 2 10.28 -7.34 9.50
C ILE A 2 10.36 -7.93 8.09
N GLU A 3 11.10 -9.03 7.97
CA GLU A 3 11.17 -9.78 6.73
C GLU A 3 9.84 -10.51 6.46
N PRO A 4 9.44 -10.67 5.18
CA PRO A 4 10.19 -10.30 3.97
C PRO A 4 9.98 -8.85 3.48
N TYR A 5 9.11 -8.08 4.15
CA TYR A 5 8.64 -6.79 3.65
C TYR A 5 9.78 -5.76 3.48
N GLY A 6 10.69 -5.68 4.46
CA GLY A 6 11.82 -4.75 4.40
C GLY A 6 12.71 -4.96 3.18
N THR A 7 13.09 -6.21 2.91
CA THR A 7 13.91 -6.56 1.73
C THR A 7 13.17 -6.26 0.42
N ILE A 8 11.88 -6.60 0.34
CA ILE A 8 11.08 -6.37 -0.87
C ILE A 8 10.97 -4.86 -1.17
N ILE A 9 10.68 -4.02 -0.17
CA ILE A 9 10.56 -2.57 -0.36
C ILE A 9 11.88 -1.98 -0.84
N LYS A 10 13.00 -2.39 -0.24
CA LYS A 10 14.34 -1.95 -0.68
C LYS A 10 14.66 -2.37 -2.11
N SER A 11 14.25 -3.56 -2.52
CA SER A 11 14.35 -3.99 -3.92
C SER A 11 13.47 -3.15 -4.86
N MET A 12 12.25 -2.79 -4.43
CA MET A 12 11.34 -1.95 -5.23
C MET A 12 11.87 -0.53 -5.40
N LEU A 13 12.56 0.04 -4.41
CA LEU A 13 13.22 1.35 -4.56
C LEU A 13 14.24 1.37 -5.72
N HIS A 14 14.93 0.25 -5.97
CA HIS A 14 15.83 0.13 -7.11
C HIS A 14 15.07 0.04 -8.44
N GLU A 15 13.97 -0.73 -8.50
CA GLU A 15 13.13 -0.88 -9.68
C GLU A 15 12.43 0.44 -10.05
N PHE A 16 11.92 1.17 -9.05
CA PHE A 16 11.20 2.43 -9.17
C PHE A 16 12.05 3.65 -8.81
N ARG A 17 13.33 3.63 -9.22
CA ARG A 17 14.29 4.72 -8.93
C ARG A 17 13.83 6.09 -9.41
N GLU A 18 12.97 6.14 -10.44
CA GLU A 18 12.41 7.36 -11.01
C GLU A 18 11.51 8.13 -10.03
N LEU A 19 11.02 7.47 -8.96
CA LEU A 19 10.26 8.13 -7.89
C LEU A 19 11.14 8.91 -6.93
N GLU A 20 12.46 8.73 -6.99
CA GLU A 20 13.46 9.40 -6.15
C GLU A 20 13.18 9.26 -4.64
N LEU A 21 12.50 8.18 -4.24
CA LEU A 21 12.14 7.91 -2.86
C LEU A 21 13.36 7.44 -2.08
N VAL A 22 13.59 8.06 -0.93
CA VAL A 22 14.61 7.67 0.05
C VAL A 22 13.97 7.22 1.35
N ILE A 23 14.64 6.35 2.10
CA ILE A 23 14.15 5.88 3.39
C ILE A 23 14.36 6.98 4.44
N GLU A 24 13.27 7.48 5.01
CA GLU A 24 13.29 8.43 6.13
C GLU A 24 13.22 7.69 7.48
N GLN A 25 12.31 6.73 7.60
CA GLN A 25 12.12 5.94 8.82
C GLN A 25 11.95 4.46 8.46
N ASP A 26 12.63 3.56 9.16
CA ASP A 26 12.49 2.10 9.01
C ASP A 26 12.36 1.47 10.40
N THR A 27 11.17 0.98 10.73
CA THR A 27 10.84 0.27 11.98
C THR A 27 10.36 -1.13 11.66
N ASP A 28 10.21 -2.01 12.66
CA ASP A 28 9.76 -3.39 12.46
C ASP A 28 8.45 -3.53 11.66
N TYR A 29 7.50 -2.62 11.77
CA TYR A 29 6.16 -2.78 11.18
C TYR A 29 5.78 -1.61 10.27
N LYS A 30 6.66 -0.63 10.10
CA LYS A 30 6.40 0.55 9.27
C LYS A 30 7.69 1.07 8.65
N ILE A 31 7.64 1.42 7.37
CA ILE A 31 8.66 2.18 6.67
C ILE A 31 8.04 3.45 6.08
N THR A 32 8.75 4.57 6.20
CA THR A 32 8.39 5.84 5.58
C THR A 32 9.46 6.19 4.57
N LEU A 33 9.02 6.35 3.33
CA LEU A 33 9.79 6.75 2.18
C LEU A 33 9.44 8.20 1.85
N THR A 34 10.41 9.02 1.44
CA THR A 34 10.16 10.44 1.17
C THR A 34 10.93 10.91 -0.05
N ASN A 35 10.41 11.93 -0.72
CA ASN A 35 11.13 12.73 -1.70
C ASN A 35 10.77 14.22 -1.50
N SER A 36 11.15 15.09 -2.44
CA SER A 36 10.89 16.53 -2.34
C SER A 36 9.41 16.94 -2.40
N TYR A 37 8.51 16.02 -2.76
CA TYR A 37 7.11 16.32 -3.06
C TYR A 37 6.11 15.61 -2.13
N TYR A 38 6.46 14.43 -1.61
CA TYR A 38 5.57 13.65 -0.76
C TYR A 38 6.34 12.65 0.10
N SER A 39 5.64 12.07 1.06
CA SER A 39 6.06 10.86 1.77
C SER A 39 5.08 9.73 1.52
N LEU A 40 5.59 8.51 1.39
CA LEU A 40 4.85 7.26 1.26
C LEU A 40 5.19 6.40 2.48
N THR A 41 4.19 6.14 3.31
CA THR A 41 4.32 5.24 4.46
C THR A 41 3.72 3.90 4.09
N ILE A 42 4.47 2.81 4.29
CA ILE A 42 3.99 1.43 4.14
C ILE A 42 4.08 0.78 5.52
N ALA A 43 2.95 0.26 6.00
CA ALA A 43 2.81 -0.43 7.28
C ALA A 43 2.31 -1.86 7.06
N THR A 44 2.74 -2.77 7.94
CA THR A 44 2.36 -4.18 7.88
C THR A 44 1.91 -4.67 9.25
N GLU A 45 0.94 -5.58 9.27
CA GLU A 45 0.54 -6.22 10.51
C GLU A 45 1.57 -7.24 10.98
N LYS A 46 1.79 -7.26 12.31
CA LYS A 46 2.76 -8.15 12.95
C LYS A 46 2.20 -9.54 13.24
N ASN A 47 0.89 -9.68 13.43
CA ASN A 47 0.25 -10.90 13.92
C ASN A 47 -1.05 -11.18 13.14
N TYR A 48 -1.37 -12.48 12.97
CA TYR A 48 -2.57 -13.04 12.32
C TYR A 48 -2.48 -13.29 10.81
N GLN A 49 -2.44 -12.26 9.97
CA GLN A 49 -2.54 -12.39 8.51
C GLN A 49 -1.64 -11.38 7.79
N PRO A 50 -1.08 -11.72 6.62
CA PRO A 50 -0.32 -10.76 5.84
C PRO A 50 -1.28 -9.67 5.31
N SER A 51 -1.03 -8.44 5.73
CA SER A 51 -1.68 -7.23 5.23
C SER A 51 -0.64 -6.13 5.04
N VAL A 52 -0.87 -5.29 4.02
CA VAL A 52 -0.04 -4.11 3.73
C VAL A 52 -0.99 -2.92 3.63
N LEU A 53 -0.72 -1.90 4.43
CA LEU A 53 -1.40 -0.61 4.38
C LEU A 53 -0.41 0.43 3.86
N ALA A 54 -0.87 1.32 2.98
CA ALA A 54 -0.03 2.39 2.47
C ALA A 54 -0.76 3.73 2.52
N CYS A 55 -0.03 4.76 2.96
CA CYS A 55 -0.52 6.14 3.03
C CYS A 55 0.44 7.06 2.27
N PHE A 56 -0.11 7.87 1.39
CA PHE A 56 0.57 8.97 0.72
C PHE A 56 0.29 10.26 1.48
N ARG A 57 1.33 11.03 1.83
CA ARG A 57 1.21 12.33 2.47
C ARG A 57 1.91 13.39 1.64
N ASP A 58 1.19 14.45 1.30
CA ASP A 58 1.76 15.57 0.53
C ASP A 58 2.56 16.57 1.40
N THR A 59 3.12 17.61 0.78
CA THR A 59 3.86 18.68 1.47
C THR A 59 3.01 19.54 2.41
N THR A 60 1.68 19.49 2.30
CA THR A 60 0.73 20.20 3.18
C THR A 60 0.30 19.35 4.37
N ASN A 61 0.88 18.16 4.53
CA ASN A 61 0.53 17.14 5.53
C ASN A 61 -0.86 16.52 5.36
N HIS A 62 -1.51 16.66 4.21
CA HIS A 62 -2.72 15.88 3.94
C HIS A 62 -2.35 14.43 3.62
N GLU A 63 -3.06 13.50 4.25
CA GLU A 63 -2.86 12.07 4.10
C GLU A 63 -3.95 11.43 3.24
N PHE A 64 -3.54 10.51 2.39
CA PHE A 64 -4.40 9.75 1.50
C PHE A 64 -4.05 8.26 1.63
N GLU A 65 -5.03 7.45 2.01
CA GLU A 65 -4.92 6.00 1.99
C GLU A 65 -4.88 5.53 0.53
N VAL A 66 -3.88 4.70 0.20
CA VAL A 66 -3.57 4.32 -1.18
C VAL A 66 -4.70 3.47 -1.79
N GLY A 67 -5.29 2.54 -1.05
CA GLY A 67 -6.40 1.71 -1.52
C GLY A 67 -7.64 2.53 -1.90
N LEU A 68 -8.04 3.51 -1.09
CA LEU A 68 -9.13 4.44 -1.41
C LEU A 68 -8.76 5.30 -2.61
N SER A 69 -7.51 5.75 -2.69
CA SER A 69 -7.02 6.53 -3.83
C SER A 69 -7.06 5.73 -5.13
N GLU A 70 -6.67 4.46 -5.10
CA GLU A 70 -6.78 3.51 -6.22
C GLU A 70 -8.23 3.27 -6.63
N ARG A 71 -9.15 3.11 -5.67
CA ARG A 71 -10.59 2.99 -5.95
C ARG A 71 -11.17 4.19 -6.68
N ILE A 72 -10.59 5.38 -6.51
CA ILE A 72 -11.02 6.62 -7.16
C ILE A 72 -10.37 6.74 -8.54
N LEU A 73 -9.04 6.59 -8.60
CA LEU A 73 -8.26 6.90 -9.80
C LEU A 73 -8.14 5.73 -10.78
N ALA A 74 -8.29 4.48 -10.30
CA ALA A 74 -7.98 3.27 -11.05
C ALA A 74 -8.86 2.06 -10.64
N ASN A 75 -10.17 2.27 -10.41
CA ASN A 75 -11.08 1.27 -9.83
C ASN A 75 -11.05 -0.13 -10.51
N GLN A 76 -10.89 -0.19 -11.84
CA GLN A 76 -10.81 -1.49 -12.53
C GLN A 76 -9.52 -2.24 -12.20
N LYS A 77 -8.39 -1.52 -12.14
CA LYS A 77 -7.09 -2.06 -11.75
C LYS A 77 -7.10 -2.45 -10.27
N PHE A 78 -7.61 -1.59 -9.39
CA PHE A 78 -7.81 -1.91 -7.97
C PHE A 78 -8.55 -3.24 -7.76
N LYS A 79 -9.65 -3.47 -8.49
CA LYS A 79 -10.41 -4.73 -8.38
C LYS A 79 -9.59 -5.94 -8.85
N ALA A 80 -8.77 -5.79 -9.88
CA ALA A 80 -7.89 -6.85 -10.35
C ALA A 80 -6.76 -7.13 -9.34
N ASP A 81 -6.16 -6.08 -8.80
CA ASP A 81 -5.06 -6.16 -7.83
C ASP A 81 -5.52 -6.85 -6.53
N ILE A 82 -6.70 -6.48 -6.00
CA ILE A 82 -7.32 -7.15 -4.85
C ILE A 82 -7.60 -8.63 -5.15
N LYS A 83 -8.15 -8.95 -6.32
CA LYS A 83 -8.44 -10.33 -6.70
C LYS A 83 -7.17 -11.18 -6.75
N GLU A 84 -6.08 -10.66 -7.31
CA GLU A 84 -4.78 -11.36 -7.35
C GLU A 84 -4.27 -11.64 -5.93
N LEU A 85 -4.38 -10.67 -5.02
CA LEU A 85 -4.00 -10.84 -3.61
C LEU A 85 -4.88 -11.87 -2.88
N GLU A 86 -6.18 -11.91 -3.16
CA GLU A 86 -7.11 -12.91 -2.62
C GLU A 86 -6.77 -14.33 -3.12
N GLU A 87 -6.47 -14.48 -4.41
CA GLU A 87 -6.05 -15.76 -5.00
C GLU A 87 -4.77 -16.30 -4.33
N ILE A 88 -3.78 -15.43 -4.09
CA ILE A 88 -2.56 -15.81 -3.35
C ILE A 88 -2.89 -16.23 -1.91
N LYS A 89 -3.79 -15.52 -1.23
CA LYS A 89 -4.19 -15.89 0.13
C LYS A 89 -4.87 -17.26 0.18
N GLU A 90 -5.74 -17.56 -0.78
CA GLU A 90 -6.39 -18.87 -0.89
C GLU A 90 -5.38 -19.99 -1.22
N GLU A 91 -4.53 -19.78 -2.24
CA GLU A 91 -3.54 -20.77 -2.69
C GLU A 91 -2.61 -21.22 -1.55
N TYR A 92 -2.13 -20.26 -0.75
CA TYR A 92 -1.19 -20.52 0.34
C TYR A 92 -1.86 -20.62 1.71
N GLN A 93 -3.20 -20.61 1.78
CA GLN A 93 -3.98 -20.67 3.01
C GLN A 93 -3.53 -19.67 4.08
N LEU A 94 -3.19 -18.44 3.67
CA LEU A 94 -2.56 -17.44 4.54
C LEU A 94 -3.49 -16.99 5.69
N ASP A 95 -4.79 -17.16 5.49
CA ASP A 95 -5.83 -16.83 6.47
C ASP A 95 -6.17 -17.99 7.41
N ALA A 96 -5.74 -19.23 7.09
CA ALA A 96 -6.03 -20.41 7.89
C ALA A 96 -5.08 -20.52 9.12
N ARG A 97 -5.64 -20.91 10.26
CA ARG A 97 -4.85 -21.26 11.45
C ARG A 97 -4.46 -22.74 11.39
N GLY A 98 -3.17 -23.04 11.20
CA GLY A 98 -2.63 -24.40 11.31
C GLY A 98 -2.18 -25.09 10.01
N GLY A 99 -1.81 -24.34 8.98
CA GLY A 99 -1.21 -24.88 7.74
C GLY A 99 0.30 -25.16 7.84
N ASP A 100 0.87 -25.69 6.76
CA ASP A 100 2.33 -25.89 6.59
C ASP A 100 3.08 -24.55 6.71
N GLU A 101 3.93 -24.43 7.72
CA GLU A 101 4.70 -23.22 8.02
C GLU A 101 5.64 -22.82 6.87
N HIS A 102 6.17 -23.80 6.13
CA HIS A 102 7.04 -23.54 4.98
C HIS A 102 6.25 -22.96 3.82
N ALA A 103 5.12 -23.58 3.46
CA ALA A 103 4.22 -23.07 2.43
C ALA A 103 3.70 -21.67 2.78
N ARG A 104 3.34 -21.44 4.05
CA ARG A 104 2.91 -20.13 4.56
C ARG A 104 4.00 -19.07 4.42
N THR A 105 5.25 -19.40 4.74
CA THR A 105 6.38 -18.47 4.60
C THR A 105 6.60 -18.05 3.14
N ILE A 106 6.53 -19.00 2.21
CA ILE A 106 6.62 -18.74 0.77
C ILE A 106 5.44 -17.86 0.33
N GLY A 107 4.23 -18.19 0.75
CA GLY A 107 3.03 -17.41 0.42
C GLY A 107 3.09 -15.97 0.94
N ILE A 108 3.60 -15.75 2.16
CA ILE A 108 3.82 -14.39 2.69
C ILE A 108 4.82 -13.61 1.83
N TYR A 109 5.91 -14.25 1.38
CA TYR A 109 6.87 -13.61 0.48
C TYR A 109 6.25 -13.22 -0.86
N ILE A 110 5.49 -14.12 -1.49
CA ILE A 110 4.81 -13.87 -2.77
C ILE A 110 3.78 -12.75 -2.60
N TYR A 111 2.92 -12.85 -1.58
CA TYR A 111 1.92 -11.84 -1.24
C TYR A 111 2.55 -10.46 -1.06
N ALA A 112 3.58 -10.37 -0.21
CA ALA A 112 4.26 -9.10 0.06
C ALA A 112 4.87 -8.52 -1.21
N LYS A 113 5.47 -9.35 -2.06
CA LYS A 113 6.08 -8.91 -3.32
C LYS A 113 5.04 -8.32 -4.26
N VAL A 114 3.90 -8.98 -4.42
CA VAL A 114 2.81 -8.51 -5.28
C VAL A 114 2.19 -7.22 -4.71
N ALA A 115 1.80 -7.22 -3.44
CA ALA A 115 1.14 -6.07 -2.80
C ALA A 115 2.02 -4.81 -2.83
N ILE A 116 3.31 -4.93 -2.46
CA ILE A 116 4.22 -3.79 -2.47
C ILE A 116 4.44 -3.30 -3.91
N ARG A 117 4.58 -4.20 -4.89
CA ARG A 117 4.75 -3.77 -6.29
C ARG A 117 3.51 -3.05 -6.83
N GLN A 118 2.31 -3.50 -6.50
CA GLN A 118 1.06 -2.83 -6.85
C GLN A 118 1.02 -1.40 -6.30
N ILE A 119 1.40 -1.20 -5.03
CA ILE A 119 1.53 0.14 -4.41
C ILE A 119 2.52 1.02 -5.20
N PHE A 120 3.72 0.51 -5.49
CA PHE A 120 4.73 1.30 -6.23
C PHE A 120 4.27 1.64 -7.66
N ASN A 121 3.61 0.71 -8.34
CA ASN A 121 3.00 0.97 -9.65
C ASN A 121 1.96 2.09 -9.58
N PHE A 122 1.06 2.05 -8.59
CA PHE A 122 0.05 3.09 -8.41
C PHE A 122 0.70 4.45 -8.15
N ILE A 123 1.64 4.53 -7.21
CA ILE A 123 2.34 5.78 -6.87
C ILE A 123 3.08 6.33 -8.09
N SER A 124 3.73 5.47 -8.87
CA SER A 124 4.40 5.87 -10.11
C SER A 124 3.46 6.44 -11.15
N GLU A 125 2.23 5.93 -11.23
CA GLU A 125 1.26 6.34 -12.24
C GLU A 125 0.43 7.56 -11.81
N PHE A 126 0.15 7.71 -10.51
CA PHE A 126 -0.89 8.62 -10.01
C PHE A 126 -0.43 9.68 -9.00
N SER A 127 0.79 9.61 -8.46
CA SER A 127 1.28 10.59 -7.46
C SER A 127 1.07 12.05 -7.87
N GLN A 128 1.35 12.39 -9.14
CA GLN A 128 1.17 13.76 -9.65
C GLN A 128 -0.30 14.23 -9.60
N LYS A 129 -1.27 13.33 -9.84
CA LYS A 129 -2.70 13.69 -9.73
C LYS A 129 -3.12 13.90 -8.28
N MET A 130 -2.53 13.16 -7.34
CA MET A 130 -2.81 13.30 -5.91
C MET A 130 -2.24 14.60 -5.31
N LEU A 131 -1.15 15.12 -5.89
CA LEU A 131 -0.53 16.38 -5.48
C LEU A 131 -1.31 17.65 -5.89
N ILE A 132 -2.31 17.54 -6.77
CA ILE A 132 -3.10 18.70 -7.21
C ILE A 132 -4.08 19.11 -6.09
N GLU A 133 -3.79 20.22 -5.41
CA GLU A 133 -4.54 20.70 -4.23
C GLU A 133 -6.02 20.97 -4.51
N ASN A 134 -6.35 21.52 -5.69
CA ASN A 134 -7.74 21.82 -6.08
C ASN A 134 -8.22 20.90 -7.21
N GLY A 135 -7.67 19.68 -7.27
CA GLY A 135 -8.00 18.71 -8.32
C GLY A 135 -9.28 17.92 -8.04
N PRO A 136 -9.92 17.34 -9.07
CA PRO A 136 -11.12 16.53 -8.92
C PRO A 136 -10.92 15.31 -8.01
N PHE A 137 -9.69 14.80 -7.93
CA PHE A 137 -9.32 13.72 -7.01
C PHE A 137 -9.58 14.07 -5.55
N ARG A 138 -9.14 15.24 -5.08
CA ARG A 138 -9.24 15.59 -3.65
C ARG A 138 -10.67 15.74 -3.19
N ALA A 139 -11.49 16.41 -3.99
CA ALA A 139 -12.91 16.58 -3.68
C ALA A 139 -13.61 15.22 -3.58
N GLU A 140 -13.34 14.31 -4.51
CA GLU A 140 -13.88 12.94 -4.47
C GLU A 140 -13.35 12.15 -3.27
N TYR A 141 -12.05 12.26 -2.97
CA TYR A 141 -11.44 11.57 -1.84
C TYR A 141 -12.06 12.01 -0.51
N GLN A 142 -12.13 13.33 -0.26
CA GLN A 142 -12.74 13.88 0.96
C GLN A 142 -14.21 13.48 1.10
N SER A 143 -14.97 13.51 0.01
CA SER A 143 -16.37 13.07 -0.01
C SER A 143 -16.50 11.60 0.40
N ARG A 144 -15.68 10.70 -0.17
CA ARG A 144 -15.71 9.27 0.15
C ARG A 144 -15.22 8.97 1.55
N GLU A 145 -14.17 9.64 2.00
CA GLU A 145 -13.65 9.51 3.36
C GLU A 145 -14.72 9.92 4.38
N GLN A 146 -15.40 11.04 4.15
CA GLN A 146 -16.49 11.49 5.02
C GLN A 146 -17.66 10.49 5.05
N LEU A 147 -18.03 9.90 3.90
CA LEU A 147 -19.05 8.86 3.85
C LEU A 147 -18.65 7.63 4.67
N LEU A 148 -17.41 7.17 4.56
CA LEU A 148 -16.88 6.05 5.33
C LEU A 148 -16.90 6.34 6.85
N MET A 149 -16.50 7.54 7.26
CA MET A 149 -16.54 7.93 8.69
C MET A 149 -17.98 7.96 9.23
N ASN A 150 -18.91 8.54 8.45
CA ASN A 150 -20.33 8.57 8.82
C ASN A 150 -20.93 7.15 8.93
N GLU A 151 -20.58 6.23 8.03
CA GLU A 151 -21.02 4.82 8.09
C GLU A 151 -20.49 4.10 9.34
N LEU A 152 -19.31 4.48 9.82
CA LEU A 152 -18.71 3.97 11.05
C LEU A 152 -19.20 4.68 12.32
N GLY A 153 -20.04 5.71 12.20
CA GLY A 153 -20.58 6.48 13.31
C GLY A 153 -19.56 7.40 14.00
N LEU A 154 -18.53 7.84 13.26
CA LEU A 154 -17.46 8.73 13.71
C LEU A 154 -17.65 10.17 13.20
#